data_AF-A0A925BKA2-F1
#
_entry.id   AF-A0A925BKA2-F1
#
_cell.length_a   1.000
_cell.length_b   1.000
_cell.length_c   1.000
_cell.angle_alpha   90.00
_cell.angle_beta   90.00
_cell.angle_gamma   90.00
#
_symmetry.space_group_name_H-M   'P 1'
#
loop_
_entity.id
_entity.type
_entity.pdbx_description
1 polymer ?
#
loop_
_entity_poly.entity_id
_entity_poly.type
_entity_poly.pdbx_seq_one_letter_code
_entity_poly.pdbx_strand_id
1 'polypeptide(L)'
;MTKKVRTITGDIAPDTLGYTLIHEHLCVDWGDLLGRPKYIDFDREEMIQRMVSKLEEAASYGVQAMVDCTPIGTGRYVDLFLDVARRSSVKIICSTGFFHETWAPMHIFAKLMDIDQMADLFVREINEGMGDTLVKAGIIKCATGEGKITPKEEEVLRAAARAHKRTDCPIITHTTNGLGP
;
A
#
# COMPACT_ATOMS: atom_id res chain seq x y z
N MET A 1 19.13 16.08 -1.14
CA MET A 1 17.89 15.76 -1.88
C MET A 1 16.76 16.61 -1.33
N THR A 2 15.92 17.20 -2.18
CA THR A 2 14.69 17.86 -1.73
C THR A 2 13.74 16.81 -1.18
N LYS A 3 13.28 16.99 0.07
CA LYS A 3 12.30 16.10 0.69
C LYS A 3 11.00 16.18 -0.10
N LYS A 4 10.34 15.04 -0.32
CA LYS A 4 9.08 14.93 -1.05
C LYS A 4 8.19 13.86 -0.46
N VAL A 5 6.88 13.98 -0.66
CA VAL A 5 5.91 12.91 -0.42
C VAL A 5 5.37 12.47 -1.76
N ARG A 6 5.35 11.16 -2.00
CA ARG A 6 4.85 10.60 -3.25
C ARG A 6 3.39 10.20 -3.09
N THR A 7 2.50 10.96 -3.69
CA THR A 7 1.09 10.59 -3.81
C THR A 7 0.87 9.80 -5.10
N ILE A 8 -0.28 9.16 -5.20
CA ILE A 8 -0.70 8.44 -6.40
C ILE A 8 -0.86 9.35 -7.63
N THR A 9 -1.05 10.66 -7.43
CA THR A 9 -1.18 11.66 -8.50
C THR A 9 0.10 12.48 -8.74
N GLY A 10 1.16 12.28 -7.95
CA GLY A 10 2.45 12.94 -8.16
C GLY A 10 3.24 13.18 -6.87
N ASP A 11 4.48 13.63 -7.04
CA ASP A 11 5.30 14.05 -5.90
C ASP A 11 4.86 15.46 -5.42
N ILE A 12 4.69 15.63 -4.11
CA ILE A 12 4.34 16.91 -3.46
C ILE A 12 5.39 17.29 -2.42
N ALA A 13 5.39 18.56 -2.02
CA ALA A 13 6.24 19.02 -0.91
C ALA A 13 5.66 18.54 0.45
N PRO A 14 6.49 18.09 1.42
CA PRO A 14 5.99 17.49 2.66
C PRO A 14 5.15 18.43 3.53
N ASP A 15 5.41 19.73 3.48
CA ASP A 15 4.65 20.78 4.15
C ASP A 15 3.22 20.98 3.61
N THR A 16 2.92 20.40 2.44
CA THR A 16 1.57 20.43 1.83
C THR A 16 0.72 19.21 2.18
N LEU A 17 1.25 18.27 2.98
CA LEU A 17 0.55 17.03 3.32
C LEU A 17 -0.71 17.31 4.14
N GLY A 18 -0.60 18.17 5.15
CA GLY A 18 -1.71 18.56 6.01
C GLY A 18 -2.11 17.50 7.03
N TYR A 19 -3.32 17.60 7.58
CA TYR A 19 -3.82 16.59 8.51
C TYR A 19 -4.00 15.24 7.80
N THR A 20 -3.28 14.22 8.28
CA THR A 20 -3.08 12.96 7.54
C THR A 20 -3.51 11.76 8.36
N LEU A 21 -4.32 10.90 7.76
CA LEU A 21 -4.63 9.56 8.28
C LEU A 21 -3.53 8.58 7.82
N ILE A 22 -2.73 8.07 8.75
CA ILE A 22 -1.47 7.38 8.42
C ILE A 22 -1.62 5.88 8.08
N HIS A 23 -2.80 5.30 8.29
CA HIS A 23 -3.07 3.89 7.97
C HIS A 23 -4.56 3.74 7.72
N GLU A 24 -4.92 3.73 6.44
CA GLU A 24 -6.29 3.53 5.97
C GLU A 24 -6.30 2.53 4.81
N HIS A 25 -7.50 2.18 4.35
CA HIS A 25 -7.70 1.33 3.17
C HIS A 25 -8.89 1.86 2.35
N LEU A 26 -8.68 2.14 1.07
CA LEU A 26 -9.76 2.44 0.13
C LEU A 26 -10.65 1.21 -0.10
N CYS A 27 -10.01 0.05 -0.27
CA CYS A 27 -10.67 -1.24 -0.24
C CYS A 27 -9.70 -2.32 0.25
N VAL A 28 -10.27 -3.42 0.74
CA VAL A 28 -9.54 -4.65 1.05
C VAL A 28 -10.22 -5.79 0.32
N ASP A 29 -9.44 -6.54 -0.43
CA ASP A 29 -9.90 -7.74 -1.13
C ASP A 29 -8.85 -8.85 -0.98
N TRP A 30 -9.26 -9.94 -0.32
CA TRP A 30 -8.39 -11.09 -0.07
C TRP A 30 -8.43 -12.12 -1.21
N GLY A 31 -9.15 -11.86 -2.29
CA GLY A 31 -9.40 -12.81 -3.37
C GLY A 31 -8.12 -13.41 -3.95
N ASP A 32 -7.14 -12.56 -4.26
CA ASP A 32 -5.85 -13.00 -4.82
C ASP A 32 -5.07 -13.91 -3.85
N LEU A 33 -4.92 -13.51 -2.58
CA LEU A 33 -4.24 -14.34 -1.57
C LEU A 33 -4.99 -15.63 -1.25
N LEU A 34 -6.32 -15.65 -1.40
CA LEU A 34 -7.15 -16.82 -1.12
C LEU A 34 -7.42 -17.68 -2.38
N GLY A 35 -6.79 -17.38 -3.52
CA GLY A 35 -6.96 -18.13 -4.76
C GLY A 35 -8.39 -18.07 -5.32
N ARG A 36 -9.16 -17.05 -4.94
CA ARG A 36 -10.51 -16.82 -5.47
C ARG A 36 -10.39 -16.02 -6.76
N PRO A 37 -11.21 -16.33 -7.79
CA PRO A 37 -11.21 -15.53 -8.99
C PRO A 37 -11.65 -14.09 -8.64
N LYS A 38 -11.08 -13.10 -9.34
CA LYS A 38 -11.39 -11.66 -9.18
C LYS A 38 -12.83 -11.28 -9.59
N TYR A 39 -13.76 -12.23 -9.62
CA TYR A 39 -15.17 -11.97 -9.85
C TYR A 39 -15.76 -11.36 -8.59
N ILE A 40 -15.46 -10.10 -8.34
CA ILE A 40 -16.42 -9.25 -7.69
C ILE A 40 -16.98 -8.32 -8.76
N ASP A 41 -18.22 -8.60 -9.14
CA ASP A 41 -19.00 -7.81 -10.08
C ASP A 41 -19.48 -6.55 -9.36
N PHE A 42 -18.52 -5.70 -9.01
CA PHE A 42 -18.81 -4.38 -8.50
C PHE A 42 -18.95 -3.44 -9.69
N ASP A 43 -20.03 -2.66 -9.69
CA ASP A 43 -20.08 -1.48 -10.53
C ASP A 43 -18.91 -0.57 -10.14
N ARG A 44 -17.95 -0.42 -11.06
CA ARG A 44 -16.72 0.33 -10.83
C ARG A 44 -17.01 1.78 -10.46
N GLU A 45 -18.02 2.38 -11.10
CA GLU A 45 -18.38 3.77 -10.87
C GLU A 45 -19.06 3.92 -9.51
N GLU A 46 -19.90 2.97 -9.09
CA GLU A 46 -20.45 2.92 -7.73
C GLU A 46 -19.35 2.85 -6.66
N MET A 47 -18.33 2.01 -6.87
CA MET A 47 -17.18 1.92 -5.95
C MET A 47 -16.43 3.25 -5.84
N ILE A 48 -16.15 3.89 -6.98
CA ILE A 48 -15.47 5.19 -7.01
C ILE A 48 -16.30 6.22 -6.24
N GLN A 49 -17.59 6.31 -6.52
CA GLN A 49 -18.48 7.26 -5.85
C GLN A 49 -18.53 7.04 -4.34
N ARG A 50 -18.60 5.79 -3.89
CA ARG A 50 -18.57 5.45 -2.47
C ARG A 50 -17.26 5.85 -1.80
N MET A 51 -16.12 5.55 -2.42
CA MET A 51 -14.80 5.92 -1.90
C MET A 51 -14.63 7.44 -1.84
N VAL A 52 -14.93 8.15 -2.94
CA VAL A 52 -14.87 9.62 -3.00
C VAL A 52 -15.78 10.24 -1.96
N SER A 53 -17.03 9.78 -1.82
CA SER A 53 -17.96 10.29 -0.80
C SER A 53 -17.40 10.16 0.62
N LYS A 54 -16.73 9.05 0.95
CA LYS A 54 -16.07 8.88 2.26
C LYS A 54 -14.85 9.76 2.44
N LEU A 55 -14.07 9.98 1.40
CA LEU A 55 -12.94 10.91 1.45
C LEU A 55 -13.41 12.35 1.61
N GLU A 56 -14.47 12.78 0.92
CA GLU A 56 -15.03 14.13 1.10
C GLU A 56 -15.68 14.31 2.48
N GLU A 57 -16.29 13.27 3.03
CA GLU A 57 -16.73 13.26 4.43
C GLU A 57 -15.54 13.49 5.38
N ALA A 58 -14.44 12.76 5.21
CA ALA A 58 -13.22 12.97 6.00
C ALA A 58 -12.63 14.38 5.79
N ALA A 59 -12.63 14.89 4.55
CA ALA A 59 -12.17 16.24 4.21
C ALA A 59 -13.00 17.32 4.90
N SER A 60 -14.31 17.09 5.10
CA SER A 60 -15.17 18.01 5.86
C SER A 60 -14.76 18.15 7.33
N TYR A 61 -14.04 17.16 7.88
CA TYR A 61 -13.40 17.21 9.20
C TYR A 61 -11.94 17.70 9.16
N GLY A 62 -11.48 18.21 8.02
CA GLY A 62 -10.15 18.78 7.85
C GLY A 62 -9.06 17.78 7.44
N VAL A 63 -9.39 16.53 7.12
CA VAL A 63 -8.41 15.56 6.58
C VAL A 63 -7.97 16.01 5.18
N GLN A 64 -6.66 16.01 4.93
CA GLN A 64 -6.08 16.48 3.67
C GLN A 64 -5.29 15.40 2.94
N ALA A 65 -4.91 14.33 3.64
CA ALA A 65 -4.22 13.19 3.06
C ALA A 65 -4.53 11.88 3.80
N MET A 66 -4.36 10.77 3.12
CA MET A 66 -4.35 9.43 3.71
C MET A 66 -3.24 8.56 3.12
N VAL A 67 -2.80 7.58 3.90
CA VAL A 67 -1.92 6.50 3.44
C VAL A 67 -2.74 5.23 3.27
N ASP A 68 -2.90 4.78 2.02
CA ASP A 68 -3.49 3.49 1.70
C ASP A 68 -2.47 2.36 1.95
N CYS A 69 -2.73 1.60 3.00
CA CYS A 69 -1.87 0.53 3.48
C CYS A 69 -2.21 -0.84 2.87
N THR A 70 -2.77 -0.87 1.66
CA THR A 70 -3.14 -2.09 0.94
C THR A 70 -1.98 -2.59 0.08
N PRO A 71 -1.18 -3.59 0.54
CA PRO A 71 -0.04 -4.12 -0.21
C PRO A 71 -0.45 -5.00 -1.39
N ILE A 72 0.55 -5.58 -2.06
CA ILE A 72 0.36 -6.54 -3.15
C ILE A 72 -0.48 -7.73 -2.65
N GLY A 73 -1.52 -8.07 -3.41
CA GLY A 73 -2.40 -9.21 -3.15
C GLY A 73 -3.62 -8.94 -2.26
N THR A 74 -3.70 -7.79 -1.59
CA THR A 74 -4.81 -7.50 -0.64
C THR A 74 -5.87 -6.53 -1.19
N GLY A 75 -6.04 -6.49 -2.52
CA GLY A 75 -7.02 -5.60 -3.17
C GLY A 75 -6.45 -4.25 -3.60
N ARG A 76 -5.14 -4.19 -3.88
CA ARG A 76 -4.48 -2.97 -4.36
C ARG A 76 -4.80 -2.71 -5.84
N TYR A 77 -5.99 -2.16 -6.10
CA TYR A 77 -6.48 -1.81 -7.43
C TYR A 77 -6.00 -0.42 -7.87
N VAL A 78 -4.77 -0.34 -8.35
CA VAL A 78 -4.06 0.93 -8.61
C VAL A 78 -4.84 1.88 -9.53
N ASP A 79 -5.40 1.39 -10.65
CA ASP A 79 -6.17 2.23 -11.58
C ASP A 79 -7.48 2.75 -10.97
N LEU A 80 -8.13 1.94 -10.13
CA LEU A 80 -9.30 2.37 -9.36
C LEU A 80 -8.92 3.47 -8.38
N PHE A 81 -7.82 3.29 -7.64
CA PHE A 81 -7.33 4.26 -6.67
C PHE A 81 -6.93 5.58 -7.33
N LEU A 82 -6.36 5.52 -8.54
CA LEU A 82 -6.01 6.70 -9.32
C LEU A 82 -7.25 7.51 -9.71
N ASP A 83 -8.33 6.84 -10.13
CA ASP A 83 -9.58 7.52 -10.45
C ASP A 83 -10.26 8.12 -9.22
N VAL A 84 -10.19 7.44 -8.07
CA VAL A 84 -10.65 8.00 -6.79
C VAL A 84 -9.84 9.24 -6.43
N ALA A 85 -8.51 9.18 -6.50
CA ALA A 85 -7.62 10.29 -6.15
C ALA A 85 -7.78 11.50 -7.08
N ARG A 86 -8.15 11.30 -8.36
CA ARG A 86 -8.45 12.39 -9.29
C ARG A 86 -9.77 13.08 -9.03
N ARG A 87 -10.69 12.43 -8.30
CA ARG A 87 -12.04 12.91 -8.01
C ARG A 87 -12.23 13.34 -6.55
N SER A 88 -11.23 13.15 -5.69
CA SER A 88 -11.26 13.55 -4.30
C SER A 88 -10.32 14.73 -4.01
N SER A 89 -10.66 15.51 -2.99
CA SER A 89 -9.80 16.55 -2.41
C SER A 89 -8.71 15.98 -1.49
N VAL A 90 -8.80 14.71 -1.08
CA VAL A 90 -7.84 14.04 -0.19
C VAL A 90 -6.68 13.45 -0.99
N LYS A 91 -5.45 13.78 -0.61
CA LYS A 91 -4.23 13.22 -1.22
C LYS A 91 -4.03 11.77 -0.78
N ILE A 92 -3.71 10.88 -1.71
CA ILE A 92 -3.58 9.44 -1.41
C ILE A 92 -2.15 8.97 -1.64
N ILE A 93 -1.54 8.37 -0.62
CA ILE A 93 -0.22 7.71 -0.69
C ILE A 93 -0.45 6.21 -0.71
N CYS A 94 -0.09 5.53 -1.80
CA CYS A 94 -0.26 4.08 -1.91
C CYS A 94 1.01 3.31 -1.54
N SER A 95 0.81 2.07 -1.11
CA SER A 95 1.88 1.19 -0.64
C SER A 95 2.34 0.15 -1.68
N THR A 96 3.64 -0.15 -1.65
CA THR A 96 4.21 -1.43 -2.12
C THR A 96 4.32 -2.40 -0.94
N GLY A 97 4.88 -3.60 -1.15
CA GLY A 97 5.15 -4.56 -0.10
C GLY A 97 4.14 -5.71 -0.01
N PHE A 98 4.19 -6.44 1.10
CA PHE A 98 3.40 -7.68 1.32
C PHE A 98 2.81 -7.74 2.73
N PHE A 99 1.75 -8.54 2.88
CA PHE A 99 1.07 -8.82 4.15
C PHE A 99 1.62 -10.07 4.86
N HIS A 100 1.16 -10.33 6.09
CA HIS A 100 1.64 -11.43 6.95
C HIS A 100 0.87 -12.74 6.72
N GLU A 101 1.42 -13.85 7.23
CA GLU A 101 0.93 -15.21 6.96
C GLU A 101 -0.17 -15.69 7.92
N THR A 102 -0.48 -14.94 8.98
CA THR A 102 -1.48 -15.37 9.98
C THR A 102 -2.90 -15.35 9.43
N TRP A 103 -3.24 -14.41 8.55
CA TRP A 103 -4.62 -14.25 8.06
C TRP A 103 -4.81 -14.72 6.62
N ALA A 104 -3.74 -14.75 5.82
CA ALA A 104 -3.77 -15.21 4.45
C ALA A 104 -2.42 -15.84 4.09
N PRO A 105 -2.35 -16.74 3.09
CA PRO A 105 -1.08 -17.25 2.60
C PRO A 105 -0.17 -16.10 2.13
N MET A 106 1.15 -16.22 2.33
CA MET A 106 2.08 -15.28 1.70
C MET A 106 1.85 -15.23 0.18
N HIS A 107 1.89 -14.02 -0.37
CA HIS A 107 1.70 -13.78 -1.80
C HIS A 107 2.69 -14.60 -2.63
N ILE A 108 2.26 -15.10 -3.80
CA ILE A 108 3.07 -16.00 -4.62
C ILE A 108 4.41 -15.38 -5.04
N PHE A 109 4.44 -14.07 -5.33
CA PHE A 109 5.71 -13.38 -5.64
C PHE A 109 6.68 -13.43 -4.47
N ALA A 110 6.26 -13.09 -3.25
CA ALA A 110 7.12 -13.17 -2.08
C ALA A 110 7.59 -14.60 -1.79
N LYS A 111 6.74 -15.61 -2.05
CA LYS A 111 7.13 -17.02 -1.92
C LYS A 111 8.25 -17.42 -2.90
N LEU A 112 8.21 -16.92 -4.13
CA LEU A 112 9.14 -17.29 -5.20
C LEU A 112 10.39 -16.42 -5.27
N MET A 113 10.35 -15.22 -4.68
CA MET A 113 11.47 -14.28 -4.67
C MET A 113 12.34 -14.44 -3.42
N ASP A 114 13.63 -14.17 -3.59
CA ASP A 114 14.53 -13.91 -2.48
C ASP A 114 14.44 -12.45 -1.97
N ILE A 115 15.23 -12.12 -0.95
CA ILE A 115 15.21 -10.80 -0.30
C ILE A 115 15.60 -9.67 -1.28
N ASP A 116 16.58 -9.89 -2.15
CA ASP A 116 17.06 -8.86 -3.08
C ASP A 116 16.07 -8.66 -4.23
N GLN A 117 15.47 -9.74 -4.73
CA GLN A 117 14.40 -9.70 -5.73
C GLN A 117 13.16 -8.97 -5.20
N MET A 118 12.76 -9.23 -3.95
CA MET A 118 11.67 -8.47 -3.31
C MET A 118 12.04 -7.00 -3.12
N ALA A 119 13.27 -6.69 -2.73
CA ALA A 119 13.73 -5.32 -2.60
C ALA A 119 13.72 -4.60 -3.97
N ASP A 120 14.18 -5.27 -5.03
CA ASP A 120 14.14 -4.76 -6.41
C ASP A 120 12.73 -4.49 -6.89
N LEU A 121 11.78 -5.38 -6.58
CA LEU A 121 10.36 -5.16 -6.85
C LEU A 121 9.86 -3.87 -6.16
N PHE A 122 10.13 -3.70 -4.86
CA PHE A 122 9.68 -2.51 -4.15
C PHE A 122 10.31 -1.23 -4.71
N VAL A 123 11.61 -1.27 -5.02
CA VAL A 123 12.33 -0.14 -5.62
C VAL A 123 11.77 0.20 -7.01
N ARG A 124 11.44 -0.80 -7.83
CA ARG A 124 10.76 -0.59 -9.11
C ARG A 124 9.40 0.07 -8.90
N GLU A 125 8.58 -0.44 -7.98
CA GLU A 125 7.26 0.15 -7.74
C GLU A 125 7.32 1.58 -7.20
N ILE A 126 8.36 1.89 -6.43
CA ILE A 126 8.63 3.24 -5.95
C ILE A 126 9.09 4.14 -7.11
N ASN A 127 10.02 3.71 -7.96
CA ASN A 127 10.67 4.61 -8.92
C ASN A 127 10.03 4.64 -10.32
N GLU A 128 9.36 3.58 -10.72
CA GLU A 128 8.87 3.35 -12.07
C GLU A 128 7.34 3.22 -12.09
N GLY A 129 6.78 2.32 -11.28
CA GLY A 129 5.33 2.15 -11.14
C GLY A 129 4.90 0.79 -10.57
N MET A 130 3.74 0.76 -9.92
CA MET A 130 3.14 -0.42 -9.30
C MET A 130 2.49 -1.33 -10.34
N GLY A 131 2.78 -2.62 -10.26
CA GLY A 131 2.29 -3.61 -11.23
C GLY A 131 2.69 -3.28 -12.67
N ASP A 132 1.69 -3.13 -13.53
CA ASP A 132 1.78 -2.76 -14.95
C ASP A 132 1.46 -1.27 -15.22
N THR A 133 1.29 -0.47 -14.17
CA THR A 133 0.98 0.96 -14.26
C THR A 133 2.24 1.83 -14.18
N LEU A 134 2.09 3.14 -14.47
CA LEU A 134 3.13 4.17 -14.21
C LEU A 134 2.96 4.87 -12.85
N VAL A 135 2.03 4.37 -12.03
CA VAL A 135 1.65 4.98 -10.76
C VAL A 135 2.57 4.47 -9.67
N LYS A 136 3.26 5.37 -8.98
CA LYS A 136 4.36 5.01 -8.09
C LYS A 136 3.92 4.89 -6.63
N ALA A 137 4.48 3.91 -5.92
CA ALA A 137 4.27 3.76 -4.48
C ALA A 137 5.02 4.84 -3.69
N GLY A 138 4.40 5.34 -2.61
CA GLY A 138 5.00 6.32 -1.72
C GLY A 138 5.34 5.81 -0.33
N ILE A 139 5.02 4.54 -0.03
CA ILE A 139 5.38 3.88 1.22
C ILE A 139 5.58 2.37 1.00
N ILE A 140 6.39 1.72 1.83
CA ILE A 140 6.57 0.27 1.84
C ILE A 140 5.78 -0.31 3.01
N LYS A 141 4.81 -1.19 2.72
CA LYS A 141 4.07 -1.94 3.76
C LYS A 141 4.76 -3.29 4.01
N CYS A 142 5.02 -3.59 5.27
CA CYS A 142 5.35 -4.94 5.71
C CYS A 142 4.46 -5.32 6.90
N ALA A 143 4.50 -6.60 7.30
CA ALA A 143 3.63 -7.09 8.34
C ALA A 143 4.27 -8.25 9.11
N THR A 144 4.02 -8.30 10.41
CA THR A 144 4.37 -9.44 11.27
C THR A 144 3.10 -10.11 11.79
N GLY A 145 3.11 -11.44 11.74
CA GLY A 145 2.03 -12.27 12.23
C GLY A 145 1.86 -12.26 13.75
N GLU A 146 0.89 -13.04 14.23
CA GLU A 146 0.60 -13.18 15.66
C GLU A 146 1.64 -14.10 16.35
N GLY A 147 2.28 -13.58 17.40
CA GLY A 147 3.12 -14.35 18.32
C GLY A 147 4.46 -14.84 17.77
N LYS A 148 4.70 -14.73 16.46
CA LYS A 148 5.99 -15.02 15.82
C LYS A 148 6.12 -14.31 14.47
N ILE A 149 7.36 -14.02 14.09
CA ILE A 149 7.73 -13.64 12.72
C ILE A 149 8.11 -14.92 11.99
N THR A 150 7.42 -15.24 10.88
CA THR A 150 7.81 -16.39 10.07
C THR A 150 9.12 -16.11 9.31
N PRO A 151 9.86 -17.14 8.85
CA PRO A 151 11.06 -16.91 8.03
C PRO A 151 10.79 -16.03 6.81
N LYS A 152 9.62 -16.20 6.17
CA LYS A 152 9.27 -15.42 4.98
C LYS A 152 8.84 -13.99 5.35
N GLU A 153 8.15 -13.78 6.46
CA GLU A 153 7.89 -12.43 6.99
C GLU A 153 9.20 -11.69 7.32
N GLU A 154 10.18 -12.38 7.90
CA GLU A 154 11.51 -11.82 8.14
C GLU A 154 12.20 -11.41 6.83
N GLU A 155 12.14 -12.24 5.80
CA GLU A 155 12.67 -11.90 4.47
C GLU A 155 11.99 -10.65 3.89
N VAL A 156 10.67 -10.52 4.01
CA VAL A 156 9.91 -9.33 3.57
C VAL A 156 10.36 -8.09 4.35
N LEU A 157 10.55 -8.18 5.67
CA LEU A 157 11.06 -7.08 6.50
C LEU A 157 12.46 -6.65 6.05
N ARG A 158 13.35 -7.61 5.76
CA ARG A 158 14.71 -7.33 5.26
C ARG A 158 14.67 -6.68 3.88
N ALA A 159 13.78 -7.14 2.99
CA ALA A 159 13.59 -6.56 1.67
C ALA A 159 13.09 -5.11 1.77
N ALA A 160 12.12 -4.84 2.64
CA ALA A 160 11.63 -3.49 2.92
C ALA A 160 12.75 -2.57 3.43
N ALA A 161 13.58 -3.05 4.37
CA ALA A 161 14.73 -2.29 4.88
C ALA A 161 15.77 -1.99 3.78
N ARG A 162 16.04 -2.95 2.87
CA ARG A 162 16.95 -2.74 1.73
C ARG A 162 16.38 -1.72 0.74
N ALA A 163 15.10 -1.82 0.42
CA ALA A 163 14.43 -0.89 -0.48
C ALA A 163 14.38 0.54 0.11
N HIS A 164 14.09 0.68 1.40
CA HIS A 164 14.16 1.95 2.11
C HIS A 164 15.55 2.59 1.98
N LYS A 165 16.62 1.84 2.28
CA LYS A 165 18.01 2.35 2.15
C LYS A 165 18.37 2.79 0.74
N ARG A 166 17.72 2.24 -0.29
CA ARG A 166 17.98 2.57 -1.71
C ARG A 166 17.17 3.75 -2.21
N THR A 167 16.07 4.11 -1.55
CA THR A 167 15.06 5.04 -2.11
C THR A 167 14.63 6.15 -1.16
N ASP A 168 15.02 6.08 0.12
CA ASP A 168 14.50 6.89 1.21
C ASP A 168 12.97 6.79 1.39
N CYS A 169 12.31 5.82 0.76
CA CYS A 169 10.87 5.59 0.89
C CYS A 169 10.55 5.09 2.30
N PRO A 170 9.58 5.69 3.02
CA PRO A 170 9.24 5.27 4.38
C PRO A 170 8.69 3.84 4.43
N ILE A 171 8.82 3.21 5.59
CA ILE A 171 8.24 1.90 5.89
C ILE A 171 7.11 2.08 6.89
N ILE A 172 5.99 1.39 6.66
CA ILE A 172 4.92 1.20 7.65
C ILE A 172 4.73 -0.29 7.89
N THR A 173 4.60 -0.67 9.16
CA THR A 173 4.44 -2.08 9.54
C THR A 173 3.07 -2.35 10.12
N HIS A 174 2.52 -3.52 9.83
CA HIS A 174 1.43 -4.12 10.59
C HIS A 174 2.01 -5.04 11.66
N THR A 175 1.43 -5.02 12.86
CA THR A 175 1.75 -5.95 13.93
C THR A 175 0.46 -6.56 14.45
N THR A 176 0.28 -7.86 14.26
CA THR A 176 -0.97 -8.52 14.67
C THR A 176 -1.12 -8.45 16.19
N ASN A 177 -2.21 -7.84 16.67
CA ASN A 177 -2.52 -7.62 18.08
C ASN A 177 -1.45 -6.84 18.87
N GLY A 178 -0.49 -6.20 18.20
CA GLY A 178 0.68 -5.59 18.87
C GLY A 178 1.60 -6.61 19.54
N LEU A 179 1.49 -7.89 19.20
CA LEU A 179 2.26 -9.01 19.79
C LEU A 179 3.46 -9.42 18.92
N GLY A 180 3.96 -8.51 18.08
CA GLY A 180 5.23 -8.73 17.40
C GLY A 180 6.35 -8.88 18.45
N PRO A 181 7.31 -9.80 18.26
CA PRO A 181 8.44 -9.96 19.18
C PRO A 181 9.35 -8.73 19.20
#